data_AF-A0A261XZQ4-F1
#
_entry.id   AF-A0A261XZQ4-F1
#
_cell.length_a   1.000
_cell.length_b   1.000
_cell.length_c   1.000
_cell.angle_alpha   90.00
_cell.angle_beta   90.00
_cell.angle_gamma   90.00
#
_symmetry.space_group_name_H-M   'P 1'
#
loop_
_entity.id
_entity.type
_entity.pdbx_description
1 polymer ?
#
loop_
_entity_poly.entity_id
_entity_poly.type
_entity_poly.pdbx_seq_one_letter_code
_entity_poly.pdbx_strand_id
1 'polypeptide(L)'
;MTRLETIQNMYGWAGFVYALDACKSRSDMAAVFAAMKAKGARSIITFDYCDNAAFGRDLLNAVNDSDIYIFPQHYSYENNFKNAGLDIPVSISELAYGWQQAGDFSAVQNALDLFMINNFPYFAQNAEEGGSSSTWSKFINDMNYYVSIANGKPLVVTQTVWPSNEDEFAPNSPNIVVNAQSGQDNWNLWMVIVPIFSNPTTSCGCGEIGMIKW
;
A
#
# COMPACT_ATOMS: atom_id res chain seq x y z
N MET A 1 11.02 2.00 25.35
CA MET A 1 10.30 1.63 24.12
C MET A 1 11.32 1.22 23.09
N THR A 2 11.30 -0.03 22.64
CA THR A 2 12.20 -0.53 21.60
C THR A 2 11.80 0.03 20.23
N ARG A 3 12.72 0.05 19.26
CA ARG A 3 12.41 0.51 17.89
C ARG A 3 11.29 -0.32 17.24
N LEU A 4 11.18 -1.59 17.61
CA LEU A 4 10.09 -2.49 17.19
C LEU A 4 8.75 -2.12 17.85
N GLU A 5 8.75 -1.75 19.13
CA GLU A 5 7.56 -1.22 19.80
C GLU A 5 7.13 0.13 19.22
N THR A 6 8.08 0.99 18.83
CA THR A 6 7.78 2.26 18.14
C THR A 6 7.16 1.99 16.76
N ILE A 7 7.72 1.07 15.99
CA ILE A 7 7.18 0.56 14.71
C ILE A 7 5.74 0.05 14.93
N GLN A 8 5.52 -0.85 15.88
CA GLN A 8 4.18 -1.38 16.22
C GLN A 8 3.15 -0.34 16.69
N ASN A 9 3.59 0.85 17.10
CA ASN A 9 2.72 1.94 17.56
C ASN A 9 2.60 3.09 16.54
N MET A 10 3.27 3.02 15.38
CA MET A 10 3.38 4.12 14.41
C MET A 10 2.65 3.90 13.07
N TYR A 11 2.09 2.73 12.79
CA TYR A 11 1.40 2.52 11.50
C TYR A 11 -0.10 2.77 11.62
N GLY A 12 -0.52 3.97 11.23
CA GLY A 12 -1.90 4.23 10.89
C GLY A 12 -2.21 3.75 9.47
N TRP A 13 -3.25 2.94 9.26
CA TRP A 13 -3.74 2.65 7.92
C TRP A 13 -3.99 3.96 7.16
N ALA A 14 -3.37 4.10 5.98
CA ALA A 14 -3.33 5.35 5.23
C ALA A 14 -4.38 5.40 4.11
N GLY A 15 -4.67 4.26 3.48
CA GLY A 15 -5.64 4.22 2.40
C GLY A 15 -5.53 3.03 1.47
N PHE A 16 -5.98 3.21 0.23
CA PHE A 16 -6.13 2.13 -0.75
C PHE A 16 -5.18 2.28 -1.93
N VAL A 17 -4.95 1.17 -2.61
CA VAL A 17 -4.32 1.13 -3.93
C VAL A 17 -5.44 1.20 -4.98
N TYR A 18 -5.25 1.98 -6.04
CA TYR A 18 -6.23 2.17 -7.11
C TYR A 18 -5.59 2.03 -8.50
N ALA A 19 -6.16 1.16 -9.32
CA ALA A 19 -5.76 0.98 -10.71
C ALA A 19 -6.31 2.13 -11.56
N LEU A 20 -5.46 2.74 -12.39
CA LEU A 20 -5.88 3.75 -13.37
C LEU A 20 -6.25 3.13 -14.73
N ASP A 21 -6.50 1.83 -14.75
CA ASP A 21 -6.80 1.05 -15.94
C ASP A 21 -7.97 1.62 -16.76
N ALA A 22 -7.93 1.37 -18.07
CA ALA A 22 -8.93 1.83 -19.02
C ALA A 22 -9.22 3.34 -19.00
N CYS A 23 -8.26 4.18 -18.58
CA CYS A 23 -8.35 5.65 -18.68
C CYS A 23 -9.64 6.21 -18.07
N LYS A 24 -9.93 5.90 -16.80
CA LYS A 24 -11.15 6.35 -16.09
C LYS A 24 -11.39 7.86 -16.22
N SER A 25 -12.64 8.27 -16.32
CA SER A 25 -12.98 9.70 -16.38
C SER A 25 -12.72 10.38 -15.03
N ARG A 26 -12.54 11.72 -15.03
CA ARG A 26 -12.43 12.51 -13.78
C ARG A 26 -13.59 12.23 -12.82
N SER A 27 -14.82 12.17 -13.32
CA SER A 27 -16.00 11.94 -12.49
C SER A 27 -16.00 10.55 -11.86
N ASP A 28 -15.55 9.53 -12.60
CA ASP A 28 -15.45 8.17 -12.06
C ASP A 28 -14.38 8.09 -10.97
N MET A 29 -13.21 8.68 -11.23
CA MET A 29 -12.12 8.75 -10.24
C MET A 29 -12.57 9.50 -8.98
N ALA A 30 -13.19 10.67 -9.12
CA ALA A 30 -13.65 11.47 -7.98
C ALA A 30 -14.72 10.71 -7.15
N ALA A 31 -15.65 10.01 -7.81
CA ALA A 31 -16.65 9.20 -7.11
C ALA A 31 -16.00 8.05 -6.30
N VAL A 32 -15.02 7.36 -6.89
CA VAL A 32 -14.29 6.28 -6.20
C VAL A 32 -13.45 6.84 -5.05
N PHE A 33 -12.74 7.94 -5.24
CA PHE A 33 -11.89 8.55 -4.21
C PHE A 33 -12.74 9.07 -3.04
N ALA A 34 -13.90 9.68 -3.30
CA ALA A 34 -14.85 10.05 -2.27
C ALA A 34 -15.37 8.83 -1.49
N ALA A 35 -15.65 7.71 -2.17
CA ALA A 35 -16.04 6.47 -1.51
C ALA A 35 -14.92 5.89 -0.62
N MET A 36 -13.67 5.92 -1.10
CA MET A 36 -12.49 5.52 -0.32
C MET A 36 -12.30 6.42 0.91
N LYS A 37 -12.41 7.74 0.76
CA LYS A 37 -12.36 8.72 1.85
C LYS A 37 -13.45 8.47 2.90
N ALA A 38 -14.67 8.13 2.46
CA ALA A 38 -15.77 7.77 3.36
C ALA A 38 -15.52 6.48 4.17
N LYS A 39 -14.60 5.62 3.72
CA LYS A 39 -14.10 4.45 4.47
C LYS A 39 -12.88 4.78 5.35
N GLY A 40 -12.48 6.05 5.43
CA GLY A 40 -11.41 6.56 6.28
C GLY A 40 -10.06 6.74 5.58
N ALA A 41 -9.97 6.51 4.26
CA ALA A 41 -8.72 6.67 3.54
C ALA A 41 -8.24 8.13 3.60
N ARG A 42 -6.97 8.34 3.92
CA ARG A 42 -6.31 9.65 3.89
C ARG A 42 -5.51 9.83 2.60
N SER A 43 -5.07 8.74 2.01
CA SER A 43 -4.32 8.75 0.76
C SER A 43 -4.80 7.65 -0.19
N ILE A 44 -4.44 7.79 -1.45
CA ILE A 44 -4.52 6.72 -2.44
C ILE A 44 -3.15 6.53 -3.08
N ILE A 45 -2.85 5.30 -3.45
CA ILE A 45 -1.68 4.95 -4.23
C ILE A 45 -2.19 4.52 -5.59
N THR A 46 -1.79 5.20 -6.65
CA THR A 46 -2.24 4.86 -8.00
C THR A 46 -1.16 4.11 -8.76
N PHE A 47 -1.55 3.10 -9.50
CA PHE A 47 -0.72 2.43 -10.49
C PHE A 47 -1.37 2.53 -11.87
N ASP A 48 -0.59 2.14 -12.88
CA ASP A 48 -0.87 2.38 -14.30
C ASP A 48 -0.81 3.86 -14.72
N TYR A 49 -0.83 4.03 -16.03
CA TYR A 49 -0.79 5.31 -16.70
C TYR A 49 -1.75 5.27 -17.89
N CYS A 50 -2.39 6.40 -18.13
CA CYS A 50 -3.18 6.61 -19.35
C CYS A 50 -2.44 7.63 -20.23
N ASP A 51 -2.13 7.22 -21.46
CA ASP A 51 -1.50 8.08 -22.47
C ASP A 51 -2.52 9.06 -23.07
N ASN A 52 -2.97 9.99 -22.23
CA ASN A 52 -3.86 11.08 -22.58
C ASN A 52 -3.36 12.36 -21.90
N ALA A 53 -3.14 13.40 -22.70
CA ALA A 53 -2.59 14.67 -22.24
C ALA A 53 -3.42 15.35 -21.13
N ALA A 54 -4.73 15.08 -21.06
CA ALA A 54 -5.60 15.62 -20.01
C ALA A 54 -5.58 14.80 -18.72
N PHE A 55 -5.19 13.52 -18.78
CA PHE A 55 -5.43 12.55 -17.72
C PHE A 55 -4.74 12.89 -16.41
N GLY A 56 -3.47 13.33 -16.46
CA GLY A 56 -2.75 13.73 -15.24
C GLY A 56 -3.43 14.91 -14.52
N ARG A 57 -3.96 15.89 -15.28
CA ARG A 57 -4.72 17.01 -14.70
C ARG A 57 -6.05 16.52 -14.13
N ASP A 58 -6.73 15.63 -14.84
CA ASP A 58 -8.02 15.08 -14.41
C ASP A 58 -7.88 14.23 -13.14
N LEU A 59 -6.81 13.46 -13.02
CA LEU A 59 -6.44 12.72 -11.80
C LEU A 59 -6.21 13.69 -10.63
N LEU A 60 -5.37 14.71 -10.80
CA LEU A 60 -5.10 15.70 -9.75
C LEU A 60 -6.37 16.46 -9.33
N ASN A 61 -7.23 16.79 -10.28
CA ASN A 61 -8.51 17.43 -9.99
C ASN A 61 -9.45 16.49 -9.22
N ALA A 62 -9.55 15.20 -9.60
CA ALA A 62 -10.37 14.23 -8.89
C ALA A 62 -9.90 14.03 -7.44
N VAL A 63 -8.59 14.01 -7.23
CA VAL A 63 -7.95 13.97 -5.89
C VAL A 63 -8.33 15.21 -5.07
N ASN A 64 -8.21 16.40 -5.66
CA ASN A 64 -8.57 17.67 -5.02
C ASN A 64 -10.06 17.75 -4.69
N ASP A 65 -10.94 17.32 -5.61
CA ASP A 65 -12.39 17.29 -5.42
C ASP A 65 -12.79 16.36 -4.26
N SER A 66 -11.95 15.37 -3.92
CA SER A 66 -12.22 14.34 -2.91
C SER A 66 -11.48 14.55 -1.59
N ASP A 67 -10.68 15.62 -1.46
CA ASP A 67 -9.85 15.91 -0.28
C ASP A 67 -9.00 14.69 0.16
N ILE A 68 -8.31 14.05 -0.77
CA ILE A 68 -7.45 12.87 -0.49
C ILE A 68 -6.01 13.15 -0.93
N TYR A 69 -5.01 12.55 -0.29
CA TYR A 69 -3.62 12.61 -0.78
C TYR A 69 -3.36 11.54 -1.84
N ILE A 70 -2.37 11.74 -2.70
CA ILE A 70 -2.02 10.77 -3.75
C ILE A 70 -0.51 10.45 -3.76
N PHE A 71 -0.20 9.18 -3.95
CA PHE A 71 1.13 8.66 -4.31
C PHE A 71 1.08 8.11 -5.74
N PRO A 72 1.42 8.91 -6.76
CA PRO A 72 1.34 8.48 -8.14
C PRO A 72 2.54 7.62 -8.54
N GLN A 73 2.34 6.33 -8.86
CA GLN A 73 3.42 5.42 -9.24
C GLN A 73 3.67 5.37 -10.76
N HIS A 74 3.98 6.51 -11.37
CA HIS A 74 4.45 6.55 -12.77
C HIS A 74 5.46 7.67 -13.01
N TYR A 75 6.57 7.35 -13.67
CA TYR A 75 7.70 8.25 -13.86
C TYR A 75 7.36 9.53 -14.65
N SER A 76 6.33 9.49 -15.51
CA SER A 76 5.91 10.66 -16.30
C SER A 76 5.47 11.84 -15.43
N TYR A 77 5.08 11.59 -14.18
CA TYR A 77 4.66 12.65 -13.27
C TYR A 77 5.84 13.44 -12.69
N GLU A 78 7.02 12.83 -12.53
CA GLU A 78 8.20 13.48 -11.94
C GLU A 78 8.62 14.72 -12.73
N ASN A 79 8.75 14.60 -14.05
CA ASN A 79 9.14 15.71 -14.92
C ASN A 79 8.10 16.84 -14.91
N ASN A 80 6.81 16.50 -14.83
CA ASN A 80 5.73 17.48 -14.76
C ASN A 80 5.78 18.27 -13.45
N PHE A 81 6.06 17.60 -12.33
CA PHE A 81 6.16 18.25 -11.02
C PHE A 81 7.40 19.14 -10.91
N LYS A 82 8.56 18.66 -11.38
CA LYS A 82 9.79 19.46 -11.43
C LYS A 82 9.61 20.72 -12.28
N ASN A 83 9.00 20.59 -13.47
CA ASN A 83 8.71 21.73 -14.34
C ASN A 83 7.71 22.73 -13.73
N ALA A 84 6.83 22.25 -12.85
CA ALA A 84 5.91 23.09 -12.08
C ALA A 84 6.55 23.74 -10.85
N GLY A 85 7.85 23.52 -10.61
CA GLY A 85 8.56 24.04 -9.43
C GLY A 85 8.15 23.36 -8.12
N LEU A 86 7.56 22.16 -8.21
CA LEU A 86 7.16 21.36 -7.05
C LEU A 86 8.29 20.41 -6.67
N ASP A 87 8.68 20.45 -5.39
CA ASP A 87 9.61 19.52 -4.77
C ASP A 87 8.82 18.38 -4.12
N ILE A 88 8.58 17.32 -4.89
CA ILE A 88 7.81 16.16 -4.44
C ILE A 88 8.77 15.03 -4.09
N PRO A 89 8.64 14.41 -2.89
CA PRO A 89 9.49 13.29 -2.50
C PRO A 89 9.46 12.15 -3.51
N VAL A 90 10.63 11.65 -3.89
CA VAL A 90 10.79 10.53 -4.83
C VAL A 90 11.07 9.23 -4.11
N SER A 91 10.52 8.13 -4.63
CA SER A 91 10.68 6.80 -4.07
C SER A 91 10.61 5.73 -5.14
N ILE A 92 10.91 4.49 -4.75
CA ILE A 92 10.68 3.28 -5.52
C ILE A 92 9.85 2.34 -4.66
N SER A 93 8.77 1.81 -5.22
CA SER A 93 7.91 0.80 -4.59
C SER A 93 8.34 -0.59 -5.04
N GLU A 94 8.95 -1.35 -4.15
CA GLU A 94 9.56 -2.65 -4.47
C GLU A 94 9.36 -3.63 -3.30
N LEU A 95 9.49 -4.92 -3.56
CA LEU A 95 9.55 -6.01 -2.58
C LEU A 95 10.93 -6.08 -1.91
N ALA A 96 11.00 -6.59 -0.68
CA ALA A 96 12.29 -6.80 0.00
C ALA A 96 13.23 -7.68 -0.84
N TYR A 97 12.68 -8.67 -1.53
CA TYR A 97 13.42 -9.55 -2.44
C TYR A 97 14.11 -8.78 -3.58
N GLY A 98 13.45 -7.81 -4.20
CA GLY A 98 14.02 -7.04 -5.32
C GLY A 98 15.30 -6.30 -4.90
N TRP A 99 15.25 -5.62 -3.75
CA TRP A 99 16.42 -4.96 -3.16
C TRP A 99 17.55 -5.95 -2.78
N GLN A 100 17.20 -7.13 -2.27
CA GLN A 100 18.18 -8.16 -1.92
C GLN A 100 18.92 -8.71 -3.16
N GLN A 101 18.28 -8.70 -4.32
CA GLN A 101 18.87 -9.16 -5.59
C GLN A 101 19.55 -8.05 -6.40
N ALA A 102 19.36 -6.78 -6.06
CA ALA A 102 19.79 -5.63 -6.87
C ALA A 102 21.31 -5.40 -6.95
N GLY A 103 22.12 -6.13 -6.15
CA GLY A 103 23.57 -5.91 -6.08
C GLY A 103 23.91 -4.60 -5.35
N ASP A 104 24.77 -3.76 -5.93
CA ASP A 104 25.04 -2.41 -5.39
C ASP A 104 23.95 -1.43 -5.84
N PHE A 105 23.11 -1.03 -4.89
CA PHE A 105 22.04 -0.07 -5.09
C PHE A 105 22.29 1.26 -4.35
N SER A 106 23.52 1.53 -3.90
CA SER A 106 23.84 2.70 -3.07
C SER A 106 23.46 4.03 -3.74
N ALA A 107 23.66 4.13 -5.06
CA ALA A 107 23.30 5.32 -5.82
C ALA A 107 21.77 5.57 -5.82
N VAL A 108 20.99 4.50 -5.98
CA VAL A 108 19.52 4.58 -5.92
C VAL A 108 19.07 4.92 -4.50
N GLN A 109 19.55 4.17 -3.51
CA GLN A 109 19.27 4.42 -2.09
C GLN A 109 19.56 5.85 -1.68
N ASN A 110 20.65 6.45 -2.14
CA ASN A 110 21.00 7.84 -1.85
C ASN A 110 20.02 8.84 -2.48
N ALA A 111 19.48 8.54 -3.65
CA ALA A 111 18.55 9.40 -4.38
C ALA A 111 17.10 9.38 -3.86
N LEU A 112 16.68 8.32 -3.14
CA LEU A 112 15.30 8.24 -2.62
C LEU A 112 15.07 9.20 -1.44
N ASP A 113 13.89 9.79 -1.31
CA ASP A 113 13.51 10.54 -0.10
C ASP A 113 12.89 9.63 0.97
N LEU A 114 12.27 8.54 0.53
CA LEU A 114 11.60 7.53 1.35
C LEU A 114 11.65 6.17 0.64
N PHE A 115 11.35 5.10 1.37
CA PHE A 115 11.13 3.77 0.80
C PHE A 115 9.65 3.45 0.75
N MET A 116 9.17 3.12 -0.45
CA MET A 116 7.85 2.55 -0.69
C MET A 116 7.98 1.01 -0.73
N ILE A 117 7.14 0.33 0.03
CA ILE A 117 7.33 -1.09 0.35
C ILE A 117 6.11 -1.89 -0.10
N ASN A 118 6.33 -2.76 -1.07
CA ASN A 118 5.42 -3.86 -1.33
C ASN A 118 5.77 -4.99 -0.37
N ASN A 119 4.86 -5.39 0.51
CA ASN A 119 5.07 -6.46 1.48
C ASN A 119 3.89 -7.42 1.43
N PHE A 120 4.09 -8.58 0.81
CA PHE A 120 3.04 -9.57 0.59
C PHE A 120 3.40 -10.89 1.28
N PRO A 121 3.06 -11.05 2.57
CA PRO A 121 3.23 -12.34 3.26
C PRO A 121 2.51 -13.51 2.57
N TYR A 122 1.45 -13.22 1.80
CA TYR A 122 0.75 -14.19 0.95
C TYR A 122 1.69 -15.03 0.05
N PHE A 123 2.76 -14.42 -0.46
CA PHE A 123 3.73 -15.11 -1.32
C PHE A 123 4.87 -15.79 -0.55
N ALA A 124 4.79 -15.89 0.78
CA ALA A 124 5.79 -16.64 1.53
C ALA A 124 5.68 -18.14 1.25
N GLN A 125 6.82 -18.83 1.19
CA GLN A 125 6.90 -20.29 0.98
C GLN A 125 6.24 -21.09 2.13
N ASN A 126 6.05 -20.45 3.29
CA ASN A 126 5.42 -21.01 4.48
C ASN A 126 4.17 -20.22 4.92
N ALA A 127 3.52 -19.51 4.00
CA ALA A 127 2.26 -18.82 4.27
C ALA A 127 1.16 -19.84 4.66
N GLU A 128 0.37 -19.51 5.68
CA GLU A 128 -0.74 -20.34 6.17
C GLU A 128 -2.04 -19.54 6.08
N GLU A 129 -2.42 -18.79 7.12
CA GLU A 129 -3.59 -17.92 7.14
C GLU A 129 -3.19 -16.45 7.31
N GLY A 130 -4.07 -15.54 6.89
CA GLY A 130 -3.77 -14.11 6.83
C GLY A 130 -3.52 -13.46 8.19
N GLY A 131 -4.08 -14.04 9.26
CA GLY A 131 -3.88 -13.63 10.66
C GLY A 131 -2.78 -14.40 11.41
N SER A 132 -2.09 -15.34 10.77
CA SER A 132 -1.17 -16.23 11.49
C SER A 132 0.10 -15.52 11.99
N SER A 133 0.75 -16.14 12.97
CA SER A 133 2.08 -15.73 13.44
C SER A 133 3.14 -15.85 12.34
N SER A 134 3.02 -16.81 11.41
CA SER A 134 3.92 -16.98 10.27
C SER A 134 3.81 -15.83 9.28
N THR A 135 2.57 -15.41 8.96
CA THR A 135 2.26 -14.22 8.14
C THR A 135 2.83 -12.95 8.76
N TRP A 136 2.60 -12.74 10.06
CA TRP A 136 3.13 -11.58 10.77
C TRP A 136 4.66 -11.58 10.83
N SER A 137 5.26 -12.74 11.11
CA SER A 137 6.71 -12.89 11.17
C SER A 137 7.38 -12.59 9.84
N LYS A 138 6.79 -13.03 8.71
CA LYS A 138 7.26 -12.69 7.37
C LYS A 138 7.23 -11.18 7.14
N PHE A 139 6.13 -10.53 7.48
CA PHE A 139 6.00 -9.08 7.32
C PHE A 139 7.08 -8.33 8.11
N ILE A 140 7.27 -8.66 9.39
CA ILE A 140 8.25 -8.02 10.25
C ILE A 140 9.69 -8.26 9.77
N ASN A 141 9.99 -9.45 9.24
CA ASN A 141 11.30 -9.74 8.67
C ASN A 141 11.63 -8.81 7.49
N ASP A 142 10.67 -8.63 6.57
CA ASP A 142 10.83 -7.70 5.45
C ASP A 142 10.96 -6.25 5.95
N MET A 143 10.15 -5.83 6.92
CA MET A 143 10.25 -4.49 7.50
C MET A 143 11.59 -4.24 8.18
N ASN A 144 12.14 -5.22 8.91
CA ASN A 144 13.46 -5.13 9.52
C ASN A 144 14.56 -5.01 8.47
N TYR A 145 14.42 -5.67 7.33
CA TYR A 145 15.31 -5.48 6.19
C TYR A 145 15.23 -4.04 5.64
N TYR A 146 14.03 -3.50 5.42
CA TYR A 146 13.91 -2.09 5.01
C TYR A 146 14.52 -1.12 6.03
N VAL A 147 14.31 -1.36 7.33
CA VAL A 147 14.92 -0.53 8.39
C VAL A 147 16.45 -0.55 8.30
N SER A 148 17.07 -1.68 7.94
CA SER A 148 18.52 -1.79 7.84
C SER A 148 19.10 -1.06 6.63
N ILE A 149 18.35 -0.97 5.53
CA ILE A 149 18.76 -0.26 4.31
C ILE A 149 18.21 1.17 4.22
N ALA A 150 17.31 1.61 5.12
CA ALA A 150 16.70 2.92 4.97
C ALA A 150 17.64 4.09 5.32
N ASN A 151 18.72 3.85 6.07
CA ASN A 151 19.60 4.91 6.60
C ASN A 151 18.83 6.04 7.30
N GLY A 152 17.72 5.70 7.98
CA GLY A 152 16.86 6.67 8.67
C GLY A 152 15.81 7.35 7.78
N LYS A 153 15.75 7.06 6.47
CA LYS A 153 14.70 7.55 5.58
C LYS A 153 13.33 6.97 5.98
N PRO A 154 12.22 7.71 5.77
CA PRO A 154 10.87 7.22 6.05
C PRO A 154 10.55 5.94 5.29
N LEU A 155 9.71 5.09 5.91
CA LEU A 155 9.21 3.85 5.33
C LEU A 155 7.69 3.95 5.18
N VAL A 156 7.18 3.62 4.00
CA VAL A 156 5.74 3.57 3.72
C VAL A 156 5.43 2.22 3.10
N VAL A 157 4.59 1.42 3.77
CA VAL A 157 4.03 0.21 3.16
C VAL A 157 2.98 0.63 2.17
N THR A 158 3.24 0.35 0.91
CA THR A 158 2.42 0.82 -0.21
C THR A 158 1.48 -0.25 -0.71
N GLN A 159 1.85 -1.52 -0.56
CA GLN A 159 0.97 -2.63 -0.88
C GLN A 159 1.18 -3.78 0.10
N THR A 160 0.07 -4.29 0.62
CA THR A 160 -0.03 -5.55 1.35
C THR A 160 -1.46 -6.04 1.16
N VAL A 161 -1.64 -7.33 0.94
CA VAL A 161 -2.97 -7.92 0.77
C VAL A 161 -2.92 -9.40 1.10
N TRP A 162 -4.07 -9.92 1.50
CA TRP A 162 -4.37 -11.34 1.51
C TRP A 162 -5.63 -11.57 0.69
N PRO A 163 -5.52 -12.24 -0.48
CA PRO A 163 -6.65 -12.51 -1.35
C PRO A 163 -7.75 -13.35 -0.68
N SER A 164 -8.95 -13.26 -1.23
CA SER A 164 -10.10 -14.08 -0.81
C SER A 164 -10.34 -15.31 -1.67
N ASN A 165 -9.62 -15.43 -2.79
CA ASN A 165 -9.54 -16.59 -3.67
C ASN A 165 -8.17 -16.62 -4.37
N GLU A 166 -7.89 -17.69 -5.11
CA GLU A 166 -6.62 -17.89 -5.84
C GLU A 166 -6.77 -17.68 -7.35
N ASP A 167 -7.89 -17.12 -7.81
CA ASP A 167 -8.24 -17.09 -9.23
C ASP A 167 -7.26 -16.24 -10.06
N GLU A 168 -6.67 -15.22 -9.43
CA GLU A 168 -5.81 -14.25 -10.10
C GLU A 168 -4.32 -14.39 -9.75
N PHE A 169 -4.02 -14.71 -8.49
CA PHE A 169 -2.65 -14.84 -8.02
C PHE A 169 -2.49 -16.18 -7.31
N ALA A 170 -1.61 -17.02 -7.84
CA ALA A 170 -1.29 -18.30 -7.20
C ALA A 170 -0.36 -18.08 -6.00
N PRO A 171 -0.58 -18.80 -4.89
CA PRO A 171 0.28 -18.74 -3.72
C PRO A 171 1.58 -19.52 -3.94
N ASN A 172 2.62 -19.20 -3.15
CA ASN A 172 3.84 -20.01 -3.11
C ASN A 172 3.79 -21.15 -2.10
N SER A 173 2.91 -21.07 -1.10
CA SER A 173 2.76 -22.09 -0.06
C SER A 173 1.63 -23.06 -0.38
N PRO A 174 1.84 -24.38 -0.23
CA PRO A 174 0.77 -25.36 -0.37
C PRO A 174 -0.23 -25.38 0.81
N ASN A 175 0.12 -24.74 1.93
CA ASN A 175 -0.69 -24.75 3.16
C ASN A 175 -1.56 -23.50 3.30
N ILE A 176 -1.66 -22.70 2.25
CA ILE A 176 -2.31 -21.40 2.35
C ILE A 176 -3.82 -21.54 2.50
N VAL A 177 -4.42 -20.63 3.26
CA VAL A 177 -5.86 -20.51 3.47
C VAL A 177 -6.32 -19.20 2.84
N VAL A 178 -7.01 -19.32 1.71
CA VAL A 178 -7.46 -18.17 0.91
C VAL A 178 -8.98 -18.12 0.92
N ASN A 179 -9.52 -17.23 1.75
CA ASN A 179 -10.95 -16.98 1.88
C ASN A 179 -11.19 -15.59 2.49
N ALA A 180 -12.44 -15.15 2.51
CA ALA A 180 -12.82 -13.83 3.05
C ALA A 180 -12.42 -13.64 4.52
N GLN A 181 -12.46 -14.70 5.34
CA GLN A 181 -12.07 -14.64 6.75
C GLN A 181 -10.56 -14.40 6.89
N SER A 182 -9.75 -15.16 6.17
CA SER A 182 -8.29 -15.01 6.14
C SER A 182 -7.87 -13.61 5.66
N GLY A 183 -8.56 -13.08 4.65
CA GLY A 183 -8.40 -11.68 4.21
C GLY A 183 -8.73 -10.66 5.30
N GLN A 184 -9.83 -10.86 6.02
CA GLN A 184 -10.24 -10.01 7.13
C GLN A 184 -9.27 -10.08 8.31
N ASP A 185 -8.73 -11.26 8.62
CA ASP A 185 -7.77 -11.44 9.70
C ASP A 185 -6.44 -10.75 9.37
N ASN A 186 -6.00 -10.82 8.11
CA ASN A 186 -4.87 -10.05 7.62
C ASN A 186 -5.12 -8.54 7.76
N TRP A 187 -6.28 -8.05 7.34
CA TRP A 187 -6.68 -6.66 7.51
C TRP A 187 -6.64 -6.20 8.98
N ASN A 188 -7.10 -7.05 9.90
CA ASN A 188 -7.10 -6.75 11.32
C ASN A 188 -5.68 -6.62 11.87
N LEU A 189 -4.71 -7.42 11.40
CA LEU A 189 -3.30 -7.22 11.76
C LEU A 189 -2.83 -5.82 11.37
N TRP A 190 -3.22 -5.30 10.20
CA TRP A 190 -2.81 -3.97 9.74
C TRP A 190 -3.53 -2.82 10.47
N MET A 191 -4.79 -3.01 10.87
CA MET A 191 -5.54 -1.99 11.59
C MET A 191 -5.21 -1.91 13.09
N VAL A 192 -4.85 -3.02 13.73
CA VAL A 192 -4.49 -3.06 15.16
C VAL A 192 -3.18 -2.30 15.46
N ILE A 193 -2.38 -2.02 14.42
CA ILE A 193 -1.15 -1.23 14.51
C ILE A 193 -1.44 0.29 14.55
N VAL A 194 -2.70 0.70 14.31
CA VAL A 194 -3.21 2.01 14.72
C VAL A 194 -3.51 1.91 16.22
N PRO A 195 -2.91 2.72 17.12
CA PRO A 195 -3.26 2.63 18.53
C PRO A 195 -4.76 2.87 18.70
N ILE A 196 -5.42 1.87 19.27
CA ILE A 196 -6.84 1.86 19.65
C ILE A 196 -7.07 3.04 20.60
N PHE A 197 -7.64 4.14 20.12
CA PHE A 197 -8.38 5.05 20.98
C PHE A 197 -9.77 4.45 21.21
N SER A 198 -9.95 3.94 22.43
CA SER A 198 -11.17 3.49 23.08
C SER A 198 -12.52 3.88 22.44
N ASN A 199 -13.29 2.91 21.93
CA ASN A 199 -14.66 2.58 22.37
C ASN A 199 -15.21 1.31 21.63
N PRO A 200 -15.45 0.18 22.31
CA PRO A 200 -15.76 -1.11 21.66
C PRO A 200 -17.28 -1.37 21.47
N THR A 201 -18.03 -0.44 20.87
CA THR A 201 -19.50 -0.62 20.76
C THR A 201 -20.14 -0.33 19.40
N THR A 202 -19.37 -0.16 18.33
CA THR A 202 -19.95 -0.23 16.99
C THR A 202 -19.35 -1.41 16.24
N SER A 203 -20.12 -2.50 16.22
CA SER A 203 -20.00 -3.52 15.19
C SER A 203 -20.13 -2.82 13.83
N CYS A 204 -19.01 -2.58 13.16
CA CYS A 204 -19.03 -2.33 11.74
C CYS A 204 -19.67 -3.56 11.11
N GLY A 205 -20.93 -3.43 10.69
CA GLY A 205 -21.58 -4.45 9.88
C GLY A 205 -20.70 -4.69 8.66
N CYS A 206 -20.06 -5.85 8.62
CA CYS A 206 -19.29 -6.32 7.49
C CYS A 206 -20.24 -6.64 6.33
N GLY A 207 -20.83 -5.60 5.74
CA GLY A 207 -21.33 -5.66 4.38
C GLY A 207 -20.15 -5.38 3.47
N GLU A 208 -19.70 -6.42 2.75
CA GLU A 208 -18.86 -6.35 1.55
C GLU A 208 -17.78 -5.25 1.61
N ILE A 209 -16.77 -5.45 2.46
CA ILE A 209 -15.61 -4.57 2.49
C ILE A 209 -14.71 -4.98 1.32
N GLY A 210 -14.95 -4.33 0.19
CA GLY A 210 -14.05 -4.14 -0.95
C GLY A 210 -12.87 -5.09 -1.04
N MET A 211 -13.15 -6.39 -1.24
CA MET A 211 -12.26 -7.17 -2.07
C MET A 211 -12.32 -6.49 -3.44
N ILE A 212 -11.22 -5.89 -3.87
CA ILE A 212 -11.05 -5.55 -5.27
C ILE A 212 -11.09 -6.90 -5.99
N LYS A 213 -12.29 -7.25 -6.46
CA LYS A 213 -12.50 -8.28 -7.45
C LYS A 213 -12.12 -7.62 -8.76
N TRP A 214 -11.04 -8.08 -9.36
CA TRP A 214 -10.78 -7.81 -10.77
C TRP A 214 -11.81 -8.57 -11.62
#